data_AF-C9SGL9-F1
#
_entry.id   AF-C9SGL9-F1
#
_cell.length_a   1.000
_cell.length_b   1.000
_cell.length_c   1.000
_cell.angle_alpha   90.00
_cell.angle_beta   90.00
_cell.angle_gamma   90.00
#
_symmetry.space_group_name_H-M   'P 1'
#
loop_
_entity.id
_entity.type
_entity.pdbx_description
1 polymer ?
#
loop_
_entity_poly.entity_id
_entity_poly.type
_entity_poly.pdbx_seq_one_letter_code
_entity_poly.pdbx_strand_id
1 'polypeptide(L)'
;MYDENIQRLNESEVKEFLDWKNKVRHGLLKRVQRAGWKPSEDRMIRKLKWLLEHDTVESMSAAWESLDLDRRKRIWPNIMGSALVSCPEKAKMVLESTMKPLPPGYAVQDTLNFLAIWQHSLPSDEAVAHSEALADTVMRFLRLYRHRDDARLSLRQNTFFHMMTRLGVNKLEELYSCLVDHSAPLHPNTLLHFADRFAKDAKRKELALQITIAAVAAGGANLGSPQWLSLCTSILSPAPGEGDDSRIASAVDAFEELLQHGLTPNLINYTALVRALCLQGNLETAWDVVGIIQRHNIDPDVVLLSTLIEGAKRHLGAFEHIDRVTELAVKHKAFDAPFWNGIFWTIFGSAEATAARITPIPHIVPAFKPMLYFYSKIFHIEPLQHLIPVNLADLAESCRPEMSEQWQMTSRIFAGLDAVAAEVTEKLHPTGATLGIMYMAYVRSLSQASSVLSAYSFIRQVVRKGDPVVMRFIEDKKTFLYDVIIKTLSAHPGMLRAALDIVGDMLKANFDDKAQPTVHTDDVAGHGLRRKKGGHPIPSEYTWNISPCGADVHEMNEYTMRAFAKLARKDGALQKIEEAIGRNQKRRDEFPPRVNEVADLEDF
;
A
#
# COMPACT_ATOMS: atom_id res chain seq x y z
N MET A 1 -13.54 -26.85 25.76
CA MET A 1 -13.62 -25.55 26.48
C MET A 1 -15.02 -25.17 26.97
N TYR A 2 -16.12 -25.77 26.51
CA TYR A 2 -17.45 -25.55 27.13
C TYR A 2 -17.59 -26.26 28.49
N ASP A 3 -16.90 -27.39 28.69
CA ASP A 3 -17.07 -28.24 29.88
C ASP A 3 -16.32 -27.78 31.14
N GLU A 4 -15.16 -27.13 31.02
CA GLU A 4 -14.33 -26.80 32.21
C GLU A 4 -14.92 -25.68 33.09
N ASN A 5 -15.68 -24.74 32.50
CA ASN A 5 -16.35 -23.69 33.28
C ASN A 5 -17.66 -24.17 33.91
N ILE A 6 -18.31 -25.21 33.36
CA ILE A 6 -19.57 -25.75 33.89
C ILE A 6 -19.31 -26.64 35.10
N GLN A 7 -18.18 -27.37 35.12
CA GLN A 7 -17.78 -28.25 36.22
C GLN A 7 -17.52 -27.52 37.56
N ARG A 8 -17.41 -26.18 37.55
CA ARG A 8 -17.12 -25.36 38.74
C ARG A 8 -18.35 -24.59 39.27
N LEU A 9 -19.50 -24.71 38.61
CA LEU A 9 -20.73 -24.01 38.99
C LEU A 9 -21.60 -24.89 39.89
N ASN A 10 -22.18 -24.30 40.93
CA ASN A 10 -23.18 -24.99 41.76
C ASN A 10 -24.50 -25.18 40.99
N GLU A 11 -25.37 -26.11 41.41
CA GLU A 11 -26.63 -26.43 40.70
C GLU A 11 -27.51 -25.20 40.41
N SER A 12 -27.55 -24.22 41.33
CA SER A 12 -28.25 -22.95 41.14
C SER A 12 -27.62 -22.07 40.04
N GLU A 13 -26.30 -22.03 39.97
CA GLU A 13 -25.55 -21.24 38.98
C GLU A 13 -25.59 -21.88 37.59
N VAL A 14 -25.65 -23.21 37.52
CA VAL A 14 -25.89 -23.95 36.26
C VAL A 14 -27.27 -23.60 35.69
N LYS A 15 -28.30 -23.48 36.54
CA LYS A 15 -29.65 -23.08 36.13
C LYS A 15 -29.68 -21.63 35.60
N GLU A 16 -29.00 -20.70 36.28
CA GLU A 16 -28.85 -19.31 35.81
C GLU A 16 -28.06 -19.21 34.50
N PHE A 17 -27.00 -20.00 34.36
CA PHE A 17 -26.21 -20.11 33.14
C PHE A 17 -27.06 -20.62 31.96
N LEU A 18 -27.85 -21.68 32.16
CA LEU A 18 -28.72 -22.24 31.11
C LEU A 18 -29.82 -21.25 30.72
N ASP A 19 -30.43 -20.54 31.67
CA ASP A 19 -31.41 -19.49 31.40
C ASP A 19 -30.81 -18.34 30.57
N TRP A 20 -29.61 -17.88 30.94
CA TRP A 20 -28.86 -16.88 30.17
C TRP A 20 -28.52 -17.37 28.76
N LYS A 21 -27.97 -18.58 28.61
CA LYS A 21 -27.59 -19.13 27.30
C LYS A 21 -28.80 -19.33 26.40
N ASN A 22 -29.95 -19.74 26.94
CA ASN A 22 -31.19 -19.83 26.16
C ASN A 22 -31.63 -18.46 25.64
N LYS A 23 -31.54 -17.41 26.46
CA LYS A 23 -31.83 -16.02 26.04
C LYS A 23 -30.87 -15.52 24.95
N VAL A 24 -29.56 -15.79 25.10
CA VAL A 24 -28.53 -15.39 24.13
C VAL A 24 -28.63 -16.18 22.82
N ARG A 25 -28.83 -17.50 22.87
CA ARG A 25 -28.83 -18.42 21.72
C ARG A 25 -30.12 -18.33 20.89
N HIS A 26 -31.28 -18.16 21.53
CA HIS A 26 -32.56 -18.04 20.81
C HIS A 26 -32.88 -16.60 20.37
N GLY A 27 -32.33 -15.58 21.04
CA GLY A 27 -32.67 -14.18 20.79
C GLY A 27 -31.62 -13.36 20.04
N LEU A 28 -30.34 -13.42 20.44
CA LEU A 28 -29.31 -12.44 20.05
C LEU A 28 -28.52 -12.85 18.79
N LEU A 29 -27.96 -14.06 18.77
CA LEU A 29 -27.08 -14.51 17.67
C LEU A 29 -27.82 -14.74 16.33
N LYS A 30 -29.05 -15.27 16.37
CA LYS A 30 -29.89 -15.49 15.17
C LYS A 30 -30.39 -14.18 14.54
N ARG A 31 -30.46 -13.08 15.31
CA ARG A 31 -30.95 -11.78 14.82
C ARG A 31 -29.84 -10.95 14.17
N VAL A 32 -28.62 -11.01 14.72
CA VAL A 32 -27.44 -10.33 14.16
C VAL A 32 -26.96 -10.97 12.84
N GLN A 33 -27.12 -12.29 12.68
CA GLN A 33 -26.76 -12.98 11.43
C GLN A 33 -27.74 -12.73 10.27
N ARG A 34 -28.89 -12.08 10.51
CA ARG A 34 -29.81 -11.67 9.44
C ARG A 34 -29.39 -10.29 8.94
N ALA A 35 -28.92 -10.21 7.69
CA ALA A 35 -28.60 -8.95 7.04
C ALA A 35 -29.81 -7.99 7.11
N GLY A 36 -29.58 -6.77 7.62
CA GLY A 36 -30.62 -5.73 7.71
C GLY A 36 -31.44 -5.70 9.00
N TRP A 37 -31.00 -6.38 10.07
CA TRP A 37 -31.66 -6.25 11.38
C TRP A 37 -31.51 -4.81 11.94
N LYS A 38 -32.65 -4.17 12.22
CA LYS A 38 -32.74 -2.90 12.95
C LYS A 38 -33.24 -3.16 14.38
N PRO A 39 -32.76 -2.43 15.40
CA PRO A 39 -33.28 -2.55 16.76
C PRO A 39 -34.78 -2.26 16.78
N SER A 40 -35.59 -3.22 17.24
CA SER A 40 -37.04 -3.00 17.39
C SER A 40 -37.31 -2.17 18.65
N GLU A 41 -38.12 -1.12 18.57
CA GLU A 41 -38.58 -0.26 19.69
C GLU A 41 -39.48 -0.98 20.73
N ASP A 42 -39.42 -2.31 20.77
CA ASP A 42 -40.42 -3.15 21.41
C ASP A 42 -40.36 -3.08 22.95
N ARG A 43 -41.46 -3.51 23.58
CA ARG A 43 -41.86 -3.50 25.01
C ARG A 43 -40.76 -3.56 26.10
N MET A 44 -39.57 -4.07 25.80
CA MET A 44 -38.38 -4.12 26.66
C MET A 44 -37.80 -2.75 27.02
N ILE A 45 -37.84 -1.77 26.10
CA ILE A 45 -37.31 -0.42 26.35
C ILE A 45 -38.03 0.23 27.54
N ARG A 46 -39.33 -0.05 27.76
CA ARG A 46 -40.09 0.50 28.90
C ARG A 46 -39.54 0.05 30.26
N LYS A 47 -38.94 -1.14 30.35
CA LYS A 47 -38.32 -1.63 31.60
C LYS A 47 -36.89 -1.12 31.81
N LEU A 48 -36.21 -0.71 30.74
CA LEU A 48 -34.88 -0.11 30.78
C LEU A 48 -34.87 1.41 30.83
N LYS A 49 -36.01 2.05 30.58
CA LYS A 49 -36.11 3.51 30.42
C LYS A 49 -35.48 4.28 31.57
N TRP A 50 -35.77 3.89 32.81
CA TRP A 50 -35.21 4.50 34.02
C TRP A 50 -33.67 4.41 34.13
N LEU A 51 -33.05 3.41 33.51
CA LEU A 51 -31.58 3.25 33.51
C LEU A 51 -30.95 3.91 32.29
N LEU A 52 -31.61 3.85 31.12
CA LEU A 52 -31.14 4.43 29.86
C LEU A 52 -31.36 5.94 29.73
N GLU A 53 -32.15 6.54 30.63
CA GLU A 53 -32.33 7.99 30.81
C GLU A 53 -31.04 8.68 31.31
N HIS A 54 -30.10 7.91 31.86
CA HIS A 54 -28.80 8.41 32.28
C HIS A 54 -27.76 8.28 31.15
N ASP A 55 -27.04 9.37 30.88
CA ASP A 55 -26.03 9.43 29.82
C ASP A 55 -24.58 9.27 30.32
N THR A 56 -24.37 9.16 31.64
CA THR A 56 -23.04 8.92 32.24
C THR A 56 -23.01 7.62 33.04
N VAL A 57 -21.84 6.97 33.08
CA VAL A 57 -21.64 5.69 33.79
C VAL A 57 -21.85 5.89 35.30
N GLU A 58 -21.44 7.03 35.84
CA GLU A 58 -21.54 7.37 37.27
C GLU A 58 -23.01 7.54 37.69
N SER A 59 -23.79 8.28 36.89
CA SER A 59 -25.21 8.52 37.17
C SER A 59 -26.02 7.23 37.05
N MET A 60 -25.71 6.41 36.04
CA MET A 60 -26.31 5.10 35.84
C MET A 60 -25.93 4.10 36.96
N SER A 61 -24.68 4.15 37.44
CA SER A 61 -24.21 3.33 38.56
C SER A 61 -24.91 3.71 39.86
N ALA A 62 -25.11 5.01 40.13
CA ALA A 62 -25.83 5.48 41.31
C ALA A 62 -27.30 5.02 41.29
N ALA A 63 -27.97 5.08 40.13
CA ALA A 63 -29.33 4.59 39.96
C ALA A 63 -29.39 3.06 40.15
N TRP A 64 -28.43 2.31 39.60
CA TRP A 64 -28.31 0.87 39.83
C TRP A 64 -28.06 0.53 41.31
N GLU A 65 -27.23 1.34 41.97
CA GLU A 65 -26.85 1.19 43.37
C GLU A 65 -27.97 1.56 44.37
N SER A 66 -29.07 2.15 43.91
CA SER A 66 -30.27 2.40 44.73
C SER A 66 -31.13 1.15 44.96
N LEU A 67 -30.96 0.09 44.16
CA LEU A 67 -31.77 -1.14 44.24
C LEU A 67 -31.20 -2.14 45.25
N ASP A 68 -32.02 -3.02 45.82
CA ASP A 68 -31.53 -4.08 46.71
C ASP A 68 -30.64 -5.11 45.98
N LEU A 69 -29.65 -5.69 46.68
CA LEU A 69 -28.69 -6.65 46.12
C LEU A 69 -29.36 -7.87 45.45
N ASP A 70 -30.38 -8.45 46.08
CA ASP A 70 -31.12 -9.60 45.55
C ASP A 70 -31.98 -9.23 44.33
N ARG A 71 -32.40 -7.97 44.27
CA ARG A 71 -33.15 -7.45 43.12
C ARG A 71 -32.21 -7.23 41.94
N ARG A 72 -31.00 -6.73 42.17
CA ARG A 72 -29.96 -6.55 41.14
C ARG A 72 -29.58 -7.87 40.48
N LYS A 73 -29.26 -8.91 41.26
CA LYS A 73 -28.90 -10.24 40.72
C LYS A 73 -29.99 -10.84 39.83
N ARG A 74 -31.26 -10.74 40.24
CA ARG A 74 -32.40 -11.30 39.48
C ARG A 74 -32.70 -10.55 38.19
N ILE A 75 -32.55 -9.23 38.19
CA ILE A 75 -32.97 -8.40 37.04
C ILE A 75 -31.82 -8.21 36.04
N TRP A 76 -30.56 -8.30 36.48
CA TRP A 76 -29.37 -8.05 35.65
C TRP A 76 -29.34 -8.81 34.31
N PRO A 77 -29.58 -10.14 34.25
CA PRO A 77 -29.55 -10.86 32.96
C PRO A 77 -30.60 -10.36 31.97
N ASN A 78 -31.76 -9.94 32.47
CA ASN A 78 -32.83 -9.41 31.63
C ASN A 78 -32.52 -7.99 31.15
N ILE A 79 -31.93 -7.14 32.01
CA ILE A 79 -31.49 -5.80 31.62
C ILE A 79 -30.39 -5.87 30.57
N MET A 80 -29.35 -6.68 30.81
CA MET A 80 -28.22 -6.83 29.91
C MET A 80 -28.66 -7.42 28.56
N GLY A 81 -29.44 -8.50 28.57
CA GLY A 81 -29.97 -9.10 27.34
C GLY A 81 -30.84 -8.13 26.53
N SER A 82 -31.66 -7.32 27.21
CA SER A 82 -32.51 -6.32 26.54
C SER A 82 -31.70 -5.14 26.01
N ALA A 83 -30.64 -4.71 26.70
CA ALA A 83 -29.71 -3.69 26.24
C ALA A 83 -28.99 -4.14 24.96
N LEU A 84 -28.50 -5.37 24.92
CA LEU A 84 -27.82 -5.92 23.73
C LEU A 84 -28.76 -6.05 22.52
N VAL A 85 -30.05 -6.33 22.72
CA VAL A 85 -31.03 -6.42 21.61
C VAL A 85 -31.59 -5.07 21.20
N SER A 86 -31.79 -4.14 22.12
CA SER A 86 -32.57 -2.93 21.84
C SER A 86 -31.70 -1.68 21.68
N CYS A 87 -30.58 -1.61 22.39
CA CYS A 87 -29.67 -0.46 22.41
C CYS A 87 -28.20 -0.90 22.52
N PRO A 88 -27.61 -1.53 21.49
CA PRO A 88 -26.23 -2.03 21.53
C PRO A 88 -25.20 -0.94 21.86
N GLU A 89 -25.42 0.29 21.40
CA GLU A 89 -24.57 1.47 21.66
C GLU A 89 -24.44 1.76 23.17
N LYS A 90 -25.55 1.71 23.92
CA LYS A 90 -25.56 1.92 25.37
C LYS A 90 -25.22 0.65 26.16
N ALA A 91 -25.15 -0.52 25.52
CA ALA A 91 -24.94 -1.79 26.22
C ALA A 91 -23.55 -1.88 26.90
N LYS A 92 -22.51 -1.25 26.33
CA LYS A 92 -21.22 -1.10 27.00
C LYS A 92 -21.37 -0.32 28.32
N MET A 93 -22.05 0.83 28.29
CA MET A 93 -22.26 1.67 29.47
C MET A 93 -23.07 0.94 30.54
N VAL A 94 -24.10 0.20 30.14
CA VAL A 94 -24.90 -0.63 31.06
C VAL A 94 -24.02 -1.72 31.70
N LEU A 95 -23.08 -2.30 30.96
CA LEU A 95 -22.15 -3.30 31.51
C LEU A 95 -21.20 -2.68 32.54
N GLU A 96 -20.69 -1.47 32.28
CA GLU A 96 -19.78 -0.76 33.18
C GLU A 96 -20.47 -0.17 34.43
N SER A 97 -21.75 0.21 34.32
CA SER A 97 -22.52 0.76 35.46
C SER A 97 -23.08 -0.33 36.38
N THR A 98 -23.24 -1.55 35.89
CA THR A 98 -23.87 -2.66 36.64
C THR A 98 -22.88 -3.58 37.36
N MET A 99 -21.66 -3.11 37.62
CA MET A 99 -20.56 -3.91 38.17
C MET A 99 -20.66 -4.23 39.67
N LYS A 100 -21.69 -3.73 40.38
CA LYS A 100 -21.95 -4.00 41.80
C LYS A 100 -23.34 -4.63 42.01
N PRO A 101 -23.46 -5.93 42.35
CA PRO A 101 -22.37 -6.91 42.49
C PRO A 101 -21.73 -7.28 41.14
N LEU A 102 -20.50 -7.79 41.17
CA LEU A 102 -19.78 -8.16 39.95
C LEU A 102 -20.58 -9.22 39.17
N PRO A 103 -20.86 -9.02 37.87
CA PRO A 103 -21.65 -9.96 37.09
C PRO A 103 -20.90 -11.30 36.89
N PRO A 104 -21.60 -12.38 36.52
CA PRO A 104 -20.95 -13.66 36.22
C PRO A 104 -20.03 -13.57 35.01
N GLY A 105 -18.83 -14.16 35.10
CA GLY A 105 -17.81 -14.09 34.03
C GLY A 105 -18.27 -14.62 32.67
N TYR A 106 -19.09 -15.68 32.64
CA TYR A 106 -19.66 -16.22 31.40
C TYR A 106 -20.60 -15.24 30.68
N ALA A 107 -21.32 -14.40 31.43
CA ALA A 107 -22.26 -13.44 30.87
C ALA A 107 -21.52 -12.21 30.35
N VAL A 108 -20.47 -11.77 31.05
CA VAL A 108 -19.54 -10.74 30.56
C VAL A 108 -18.86 -11.19 29.27
N GLN A 109 -18.35 -12.42 29.23
CA GLN A 109 -17.73 -13.01 28.03
C GLN A 109 -18.67 -12.98 26.81
N ASP A 110 -19.92 -13.39 26.98
CA ASP A 110 -20.92 -13.39 25.90
C ASP A 110 -21.28 -11.97 25.44
N THR A 111 -21.40 -11.04 26.40
CA THR A 111 -21.69 -9.63 26.15
C THR A 111 -20.56 -8.98 25.33
N LEU A 112 -19.31 -9.19 25.73
CA LEU A 112 -18.13 -8.69 25.00
C LEU A 112 -18.02 -9.30 23.60
N ASN A 113 -18.28 -10.60 23.46
CA ASN A 113 -18.31 -11.24 22.14
C ASN A 113 -19.41 -10.67 21.23
N PHE A 114 -20.59 -10.36 21.78
CA PHE A 114 -21.66 -9.72 21.02
C PHE A 114 -21.24 -8.33 20.54
N LEU A 115 -20.69 -7.50 21.43
CA LEU A 115 -20.23 -6.14 21.10
C LEU A 115 -19.10 -6.14 20.05
N ALA A 116 -18.20 -7.14 20.11
CA ALA A 116 -17.14 -7.32 19.12
C ALA A 116 -17.69 -7.71 17.73
N ILE A 117 -18.75 -8.53 17.67
CA ILE A 117 -19.39 -8.88 16.38
C ILE A 117 -20.20 -7.70 15.85
N TRP A 118 -20.93 -7.00 16.73
CA TRP A 118 -21.81 -5.90 16.36
C TRP A 118 -21.06 -4.72 15.72
N GLN A 119 -19.78 -4.51 16.04
CA GLN A 119 -18.96 -3.46 15.43
C GLN A 119 -18.95 -3.51 13.89
N HIS A 120 -19.14 -4.68 13.27
CA HIS A 120 -19.18 -4.83 11.81
C HIS A 120 -20.44 -4.25 11.18
N SER A 121 -21.44 -3.89 12.00
CA SER A 121 -22.67 -3.21 11.59
C SER A 121 -22.56 -1.69 11.65
N LEU A 122 -21.46 -1.14 12.20
CA LEU A 122 -21.23 0.29 12.34
C LEU A 122 -20.52 0.91 11.12
N PRO A 123 -20.71 2.21 10.86
CA PRO A 123 -19.87 2.99 9.95
C PRO A 123 -18.39 2.92 10.35
N SER A 124 -17.49 3.12 9.38
CA SER A 124 -16.04 2.91 9.60
C SER A 124 -15.46 3.72 10.75
N ASP A 125 -15.84 4.99 10.88
CA ASP A 125 -15.28 5.90 11.90
C ASP A 125 -15.77 5.54 13.31
N GLU A 126 -17.08 5.25 13.44
CA GLU A 126 -17.70 4.81 14.69
C GLU A 126 -17.20 3.42 15.11
N ALA A 127 -16.92 2.53 14.15
CA ALA A 127 -16.41 1.19 14.42
C ALA A 127 -15.01 1.22 15.05
N VAL A 128 -14.14 2.14 14.62
CA VAL A 128 -12.79 2.31 15.20
C VAL A 128 -12.92 2.79 16.65
N ALA A 129 -13.66 3.88 16.89
CA ALA A 129 -13.88 4.42 18.23
C ALA A 129 -14.51 3.38 19.18
N HIS A 130 -15.51 2.64 18.70
CA HIS A 130 -16.12 1.54 19.46
C HIS A 130 -15.12 0.42 19.77
N SER A 131 -14.25 0.04 18.82
CA SER A 131 -13.25 -1.01 19.03
C SER A 131 -12.20 -0.63 20.08
N GLU A 132 -11.74 0.62 20.10
CA GLU A 132 -10.82 1.14 21.11
C GLU A 132 -11.47 1.18 22.48
N ALA A 133 -12.70 1.71 22.54
CA ALA A 133 -13.51 1.74 23.75
C ALA A 133 -13.76 0.32 24.30
N LEU A 134 -14.02 -0.66 23.43
CA LEU A 134 -14.20 -2.06 23.80
C LEU A 134 -12.90 -2.69 24.32
N ALA A 135 -11.75 -2.35 23.74
CA ALA A 135 -10.44 -2.81 24.22
C ALA A 135 -10.14 -2.29 25.63
N ASP A 136 -10.43 -1.02 25.92
CA ASP A 136 -10.31 -0.45 27.27
C ASP A 136 -11.17 -1.17 28.30
N THR A 137 -12.43 -1.43 27.92
CA THR A 137 -13.36 -2.18 28.75
C THR A 137 -12.79 -3.58 29.02
N VAL A 138 -12.35 -4.30 28.00
CA VAL A 138 -11.74 -5.64 28.13
C VAL A 138 -10.53 -5.62 29.08
N MET A 139 -9.60 -4.67 28.91
CA MET A 139 -8.44 -4.53 29.79
C MET A 139 -8.84 -4.25 31.25
N ARG A 140 -9.83 -3.39 31.48
CA ARG A 140 -10.40 -3.13 32.82
C ARG A 140 -11.00 -4.39 33.42
N PHE A 141 -11.78 -5.15 32.65
CA PHE A 141 -12.39 -6.40 33.08
C PHE A 141 -11.34 -7.46 33.41
N LEU A 142 -10.28 -7.61 32.62
CA LEU A 142 -9.17 -8.52 32.92
C LEU A 142 -8.52 -8.20 34.28
N ARG A 143 -8.27 -6.92 34.56
CA ARG A 143 -7.68 -6.45 35.83
C ARG A 143 -8.59 -6.72 37.04
N LEU A 144 -9.89 -6.51 36.90
CA LEU A 144 -10.85 -6.68 38.01
C LEU A 144 -11.10 -8.15 38.38
N TYR A 145 -11.05 -9.05 37.40
CA TYR A 145 -11.25 -10.49 37.62
C TYR A 145 -9.96 -11.22 38.01
N ARG A 146 -8.81 -10.53 38.10
CA ARG A 146 -7.48 -11.10 38.39
C ARG A 146 -7.39 -11.85 39.72
N HIS A 147 -8.11 -11.41 40.74
CA HIS A 147 -7.96 -11.89 42.13
C HIS A 147 -9.06 -12.86 42.60
N ARG A 148 -9.96 -13.34 41.72
CA ARG A 148 -11.01 -14.29 42.09
C ARG A 148 -10.83 -15.63 41.38
N ASP A 149 -10.69 -16.69 42.16
CA ASP A 149 -10.66 -18.07 41.64
C ASP A 149 -12.05 -18.56 41.17
N ASP A 150 -13.13 -17.97 41.69
CA ASP A 150 -14.52 -18.37 41.41
C ASP A 150 -15.00 -18.06 39.97
N ALA A 151 -14.34 -17.14 39.24
CA ALA A 151 -14.81 -16.67 37.93
C ALA A 151 -13.70 -16.09 37.05
N ARG A 152 -12.70 -16.88 36.64
CA ARG A 152 -11.71 -16.39 35.66
C ARG A 152 -12.38 -16.00 34.34
N LEU A 153 -12.17 -14.76 33.88
CA LEU A 153 -12.69 -14.29 32.59
C LEU A 153 -11.90 -14.93 31.45
N SER A 154 -12.42 -16.01 30.86
CA SER A 154 -11.86 -16.62 29.65
C SER A 154 -12.52 -16.00 28.42
N LEU A 155 -11.80 -15.15 27.69
CA LEU A 155 -12.31 -14.56 26.45
C LEU A 155 -12.24 -15.57 25.29
N ARG A 156 -13.22 -15.54 24.39
CA ARG A 156 -13.21 -16.42 23.20
C ARG A 156 -12.20 -15.91 22.18
N GLN A 157 -11.52 -16.82 21.49
CA GLN A 157 -10.63 -16.47 20.36
C GLN A 157 -11.33 -15.60 19.31
N ASN A 158 -12.60 -15.92 19.03
CA ASN A 158 -13.41 -15.17 18.07
C ASN A 158 -13.67 -13.72 18.52
N THR A 159 -13.75 -13.46 19.84
CA THR A 159 -13.86 -12.11 20.39
C THR A 159 -12.62 -11.29 20.04
N PHE A 160 -11.42 -11.86 20.26
CA PHE A 160 -10.16 -11.20 19.91
C PHE A 160 -10.06 -10.93 18.41
N PHE A 161 -10.36 -11.93 17.57
CA PHE A 161 -10.32 -11.77 16.12
C PHE A 161 -11.16 -10.58 15.67
N HIS A 162 -12.44 -10.52 16.07
CA HIS A 162 -13.29 -9.40 15.70
C HIS A 162 -12.74 -8.08 16.23
N MET A 163 -12.42 -7.96 17.52
CA MET A 163 -11.88 -6.71 18.07
C MET A 163 -10.64 -6.19 17.32
N MET A 164 -9.72 -7.09 16.99
CA MET A 164 -8.47 -6.74 16.33
C MET A 164 -8.68 -6.17 14.92
N THR A 165 -9.72 -6.58 14.19
CA THR A 165 -9.94 -6.14 12.79
C THR A 165 -9.98 -4.62 12.59
N ARG A 166 -10.44 -3.86 13.59
CA ARG A 166 -10.60 -2.39 13.50
C ARG A 166 -9.71 -1.61 14.46
N LEU A 167 -9.04 -2.30 15.38
CA LEU A 167 -8.21 -1.67 16.40
C LEU A 167 -6.91 -1.09 15.82
N GLY A 168 -6.55 0.13 16.24
CA GLY A 168 -5.27 0.75 15.91
C GLY A 168 -4.08 -0.01 16.53
N VAL A 169 -2.91 0.06 15.89
CA VAL A 169 -1.72 -0.75 16.28
C VAL A 169 -1.20 -0.39 17.68
N ASN A 170 -1.27 0.88 18.09
CA ASN A 170 -0.86 1.31 19.44
C ASN A 170 -1.75 0.67 20.52
N LYS A 171 -3.07 0.71 20.32
CA LYS A 171 -4.02 0.14 21.27
C LYS A 171 -3.98 -1.39 21.29
N LEU A 172 -3.62 -1.99 20.16
CA LEU A 172 -3.40 -3.42 20.04
C LEU A 172 -2.21 -3.91 20.88
N GLU A 173 -1.13 -3.12 20.93
CA GLU A 173 0.03 -3.39 21.79
C GLU A 173 -0.33 -3.32 23.28
N GLU A 174 -1.07 -2.29 23.71
CA GLU A 174 -1.57 -2.19 25.09
C GLU A 174 -2.42 -3.41 25.48
N LEU A 175 -3.32 -3.84 24.58
CA LEU A 175 -4.16 -5.01 24.78
C LEU A 175 -3.32 -6.29 24.87
N TYR A 176 -2.32 -6.46 24.01
CA TYR A 176 -1.42 -7.61 24.03
C TYR A 176 -0.63 -7.68 25.34
N SER A 177 0.02 -6.60 25.75
CA SER A 177 0.75 -6.53 27.03
C SER A 177 -0.17 -6.85 28.22
N CYS A 178 -1.40 -6.32 28.21
CA CYS A 178 -2.37 -6.65 29.24
C CYS A 178 -2.72 -8.15 29.24
N LEU A 179 -2.88 -8.80 28.09
CA LEU A 179 -3.17 -10.24 28.02
C LEU A 179 -2.01 -11.10 28.55
N VAL A 180 -0.76 -10.70 28.24
CA VAL A 180 0.45 -11.36 28.73
C VAL A 180 0.57 -11.21 30.26
N ASP A 181 0.34 -10.01 30.81
CA ASP A 181 0.38 -9.75 32.25
C ASP A 181 -0.63 -10.56 33.06
N HIS A 182 -1.74 -10.93 32.43
CA HIS A 182 -2.80 -11.74 33.04
C HIS A 182 -2.62 -13.24 32.78
N SER A 183 -1.54 -13.64 32.11
CA SER A 183 -1.26 -15.03 31.70
C SER A 183 -2.47 -15.68 31.02
N ALA A 184 -3.17 -14.91 30.18
CA ALA A 184 -4.34 -15.41 29.48
C ALA A 184 -3.90 -16.48 28.46
N PRO A 185 -4.52 -17.69 28.44
CA PRO A 185 -4.14 -18.71 27.47
C PRO A 185 -4.58 -18.25 26.07
N LEU A 186 -3.60 -17.83 25.27
CA LEU A 186 -3.81 -17.44 23.88
C LEU A 186 -3.55 -18.64 22.97
N HIS A 187 -4.48 -18.86 22.05
CA HIS A 187 -4.30 -19.90 21.05
C HIS A 187 -3.30 -19.44 19.99
N PRO A 188 -2.54 -20.35 19.37
CA PRO A 188 -1.55 -20.01 18.34
C PRO A 188 -2.11 -19.16 17.20
N ASN A 189 -3.31 -19.46 16.70
CA ASN A 189 -3.95 -18.64 15.65
C ASN A 189 -4.28 -17.21 16.12
N THR A 190 -4.57 -17.00 17.41
CA THR A 190 -4.77 -15.65 17.95
C THR A 190 -3.44 -14.91 18.00
N LEU A 191 -2.37 -15.57 18.44
CA LEU A 191 -1.01 -15.01 18.41
C LEU A 191 -0.55 -14.66 16.99
N LEU A 192 -0.86 -15.51 16.00
CA LEU A 192 -0.61 -15.24 14.58
C LEU A 192 -1.25 -13.92 14.14
N HIS A 193 -2.52 -13.66 14.50
CA HIS A 193 -3.18 -12.41 14.16
C HIS A 193 -2.56 -11.18 14.83
N PHE A 194 -2.02 -11.32 16.06
CA PHE A 194 -1.30 -10.25 16.73
C PHE A 194 0.02 -9.98 16.00
N ALA A 195 0.80 -11.02 15.75
CA ALA A 195 2.08 -10.94 15.08
C ALA A 195 1.96 -10.39 13.65
N ASP A 196 0.96 -10.80 12.86
CA ASP A 196 0.75 -10.27 11.50
C ASP A 196 0.47 -8.76 11.48
N ARG A 197 -0.30 -8.28 12.46
CA ARG A 197 -0.58 -6.85 12.59
C ARG A 197 0.64 -6.05 13.03
N PHE A 198 1.48 -6.62 13.89
CA PHE A 198 2.73 -5.99 14.32
C PHE A 198 3.83 -6.06 13.26
N ALA A 199 3.89 -7.11 12.46
CA ALA A 199 4.89 -7.28 11.39
C ALA A 199 4.77 -6.21 10.30
N LYS A 200 3.54 -5.73 10.05
CA LYS A 200 3.24 -4.65 9.09
C LYS A 200 3.67 -3.26 9.57
N ASP A 201 4.03 -3.12 10.85
CA ASP A 201 4.48 -1.86 11.44
C ASP A 201 5.99 -1.93 11.71
N ALA A 202 6.76 -1.04 11.07
CA ALA A 202 8.22 -0.97 11.16
C ALA A 202 8.74 -0.98 12.60
N LYS A 203 8.05 -0.31 13.54
CA LYS A 203 8.51 -0.19 14.93
C LYS A 203 8.38 -1.51 15.70
N ARG A 204 7.39 -2.34 15.35
CA ARG A 204 6.91 -3.48 16.14
C ARG A 204 7.23 -4.85 15.54
N LYS A 205 8.00 -4.89 14.45
CA LYS A 205 8.51 -6.15 13.87
C LYS A 205 9.22 -7.04 14.88
N GLU A 206 10.02 -6.44 15.76
CA GLU A 206 10.69 -7.15 16.87
C GLU A 206 9.68 -7.86 17.79
N LEU A 207 8.59 -7.18 18.16
CA LEU A 207 7.53 -7.78 18.95
C LEU A 207 6.82 -8.92 18.18
N ALA A 208 6.60 -8.74 16.88
CA ALA A 208 6.02 -9.80 16.03
C ALA A 208 6.92 -11.06 15.98
N LEU A 209 8.23 -10.88 15.91
CA LEU A 209 9.22 -11.95 15.94
C LEU A 209 9.20 -12.70 17.28
N GLN A 210 9.26 -11.97 18.39
CA GLN A 210 9.19 -12.55 19.74
C GLN A 210 7.90 -13.35 19.97
N ILE A 211 6.75 -12.84 19.52
CA ILE A 211 5.47 -13.57 19.59
C ILE A 211 5.53 -14.87 18.79
N THR A 212 6.13 -14.82 17.59
CA THR A 212 6.25 -15.98 16.71
C THR A 212 7.10 -17.07 17.35
N ILE A 213 8.22 -16.70 17.94
CA ILE A 213 9.13 -17.64 18.61
C ILE A 213 8.49 -18.24 19.86
N ALA A 214 7.83 -17.41 20.67
CA ALA A 214 7.10 -17.91 21.84
C ALA A 214 5.98 -18.90 21.44
N ALA A 215 5.29 -18.66 20.33
CA ALA A 215 4.26 -19.57 19.82
C ALA A 215 4.84 -20.92 19.34
N VAL A 216 6.04 -20.90 18.74
CA VAL A 216 6.76 -22.12 18.33
C VAL A 216 7.28 -22.88 19.56
N ALA A 217 7.88 -22.19 20.53
CA ALA A 217 8.38 -22.79 21.77
C ALA A 217 7.27 -23.47 22.60
N ALA A 218 6.05 -22.92 22.55
CA ALA A 218 4.88 -23.54 23.17
C ALA A 218 4.34 -24.78 22.42
N GLY A 219 4.96 -25.18 21.30
CA GLY A 219 4.54 -26.31 20.47
C GLY A 219 3.25 -26.07 19.68
N GLY A 220 2.77 -24.82 19.65
CA GLY A 220 1.49 -24.45 19.03
C GLY A 220 1.59 -23.92 17.60
N ALA A 221 2.80 -23.57 17.15
CA ALA A 221 3.06 -23.04 15.82
C ALA A 221 4.05 -23.91 15.04
N ASN A 222 3.78 -24.06 13.74
CA ASN A 222 4.71 -24.67 12.79
C ASN A 222 5.05 -23.62 11.73
N LEU A 223 6.30 -23.16 11.72
CA LEU A 223 6.81 -22.16 10.78
C LEU A 223 6.73 -22.61 9.33
N GLY A 224 6.67 -23.92 9.05
CA GLY A 224 6.48 -24.47 7.71
C GLY A 224 5.02 -24.46 7.22
N SER A 225 4.03 -24.12 8.06
CA SER A 225 2.65 -24.02 7.60
C SER A 225 2.43 -22.73 6.78
N PRO A 226 1.51 -22.70 5.79
CA PRO A 226 1.32 -21.53 4.93
C PRO A 226 1.04 -20.21 5.68
N GLN A 227 0.30 -20.28 6.79
CA GLN A 227 -0.09 -19.10 7.57
C GLN A 227 1.11 -18.47 8.30
N TRP A 228 1.94 -19.32 8.92
CA TRP A 228 3.13 -18.88 9.63
C TRP A 228 4.27 -18.51 8.66
N LEU A 229 4.41 -19.20 7.52
CA LEU A 229 5.34 -18.80 6.45
C LEU A 229 5.04 -17.39 5.92
N SER A 230 3.76 -17.07 5.70
CA SER A 230 3.33 -15.72 5.28
C SER A 230 3.64 -14.66 6.33
N LEU A 231 3.55 -15.00 7.61
CA LEU A 231 3.97 -14.11 8.70
C LEU A 231 5.48 -13.90 8.69
N CYS A 232 6.28 -14.97 8.54
CA CYS A 232 7.73 -14.86 8.40
C CYS A 232 8.12 -13.96 7.22
N THR A 233 7.49 -14.11 6.06
CA THR A 233 7.70 -13.20 4.92
C THR A 233 7.35 -11.76 5.30
N SER A 234 6.27 -11.53 6.04
CA SER A 234 5.84 -10.18 6.45
C SER A 234 6.79 -9.54 7.47
N ILE A 235 7.38 -10.33 8.37
CA ILE A 235 8.40 -9.87 9.33
C ILE A 235 9.68 -9.45 8.59
N LEU A 236 10.11 -10.26 7.60
CA LEU A 236 11.30 -10.01 6.79
C LEU A 236 11.11 -8.87 5.78
N SER A 237 9.89 -8.64 5.31
CA SER A 237 9.60 -7.65 4.27
C SER A 237 9.72 -6.23 4.82
N PRO A 238 10.34 -5.29 4.09
CA PRO A 238 10.42 -3.88 4.48
C PRO A 238 9.01 -3.26 4.60
N ALA A 239 8.76 -2.51 5.66
CA ALA A 239 7.49 -1.84 5.90
C ALA A 239 7.41 -0.50 5.14
N PRO A 240 6.21 -0.05 4.73
CA PRO A 240 6.06 1.23 4.02
C PRO A 240 6.52 2.40 4.90
N GLY A 241 7.47 3.21 4.39
CA GLY A 241 8.08 4.35 5.09
C GLY A 241 9.33 4.01 5.91
N GLU A 242 9.80 2.76 5.87
CA GLU A 242 11.10 2.34 6.43
C GLU A 242 12.22 2.85 5.49
N GLY A 243 12.84 3.98 5.85
CA GLY A 243 13.97 4.56 5.09
C GLY A 243 15.29 3.79 5.28
N ASP A 244 16.31 4.15 4.47
CA ASP A 244 17.63 3.49 4.37
C ASP A 244 18.34 3.19 5.71
N ASP A 245 18.09 3.99 6.75
CA ASP A 245 18.82 3.90 8.03
C ASP A 245 18.26 2.88 9.05
N SER A 246 17.12 2.25 8.78
CA SER A 246 16.45 1.38 9.76
C SER A 246 16.53 -0.10 9.38
N ARG A 247 17.36 -0.83 10.16
CA ARG A 247 17.17 -2.24 10.57
C ARG A 247 17.61 -3.39 9.63
N ILE A 248 18.79 -3.31 8.99
CA ILE A 248 19.44 -4.50 8.34
C ILE A 248 19.67 -5.61 9.37
N ALA A 249 20.25 -5.22 10.52
CA ALA A 249 20.54 -6.13 11.62
C ALA A 249 19.24 -6.87 11.97
N SER A 250 18.12 -6.17 12.17
CA SER A 250 16.86 -6.82 12.48
C SER A 250 16.36 -7.80 11.41
N ALA A 251 16.52 -7.54 10.10
CA ALA A 251 16.02 -8.45 9.07
C ALA A 251 16.87 -9.74 8.94
N VAL A 252 18.20 -9.60 9.00
CA VAL A 252 19.13 -10.74 8.99
C VAL A 252 19.06 -11.50 10.31
N ASP A 253 19.10 -10.80 11.45
CA ASP A 253 18.97 -11.39 12.79
C ASP A 253 17.62 -12.10 12.93
N ALA A 254 16.52 -11.48 12.47
CA ALA A 254 15.21 -12.15 12.46
C ALA A 254 15.19 -13.39 11.56
N PHE A 255 15.87 -13.34 10.41
CA PHE A 255 15.97 -14.51 9.54
C PHE A 255 16.73 -15.65 10.23
N GLU A 256 17.88 -15.34 10.85
CA GLU A 256 18.67 -16.32 11.60
C GLU A 256 17.89 -16.91 12.78
N GLU A 257 17.17 -16.07 13.53
CA GLU A 257 16.36 -16.51 14.66
C GLU A 257 15.20 -17.42 14.18
N LEU A 258 14.52 -17.05 13.09
CA LEU A 258 13.48 -17.90 12.49
C LEU A 258 14.03 -19.24 12.00
N LEU A 259 15.25 -19.28 11.43
CA LEU A 259 15.92 -20.51 11.04
C LEU A 259 16.24 -21.41 12.24
N GLN A 260 16.76 -20.84 13.33
CA GLN A 260 17.05 -21.58 14.57
C GLN A 260 15.78 -22.21 15.17
N HIS A 261 14.62 -21.58 14.96
CA HIS A 261 13.32 -22.05 15.41
C HIS A 261 12.57 -22.93 14.39
N GLY A 262 13.25 -23.43 13.35
CA GLY A 262 12.72 -24.46 12.45
C GLY A 262 12.01 -23.94 11.21
N LEU A 263 12.24 -22.69 10.81
CA LEU A 263 11.81 -22.19 9.50
C LEU A 263 12.52 -22.98 8.39
N THR A 264 11.73 -23.51 7.45
CA THR A 264 12.26 -24.00 6.17
C THR A 264 11.97 -22.94 5.11
N PRO A 265 12.92 -22.05 4.81
CA PRO A 265 12.68 -20.91 3.92
C PRO A 265 12.41 -21.38 2.50
N ASN A 266 11.47 -20.71 1.84
CA ASN A 266 11.24 -20.85 0.40
C ASN A 266 11.78 -19.63 -0.35
N LEU A 267 11.66 -19.65 -1.68
CA LEU A 267 12.12 -18.55 -2.54
C LEU A 267 11.51 -17.20 -2.11
N ILE A 268 10.24 -17.16 -1.70
CA ILE A 268 9.57 -15.92 -1.28
C ILE A 268 10.23 -15.34 -0.02
N ASN A 269 10.59 -16.17 0.95
CA ASN A 269 11.31 -15.71 2.15
C ASN A 269 12.70 -15.16 1.80
N TYR A 270 13.44 -15.85 0.93
CA TYR A 270 14.73 -15.38 0.47
C TYR A 270 14.63 -14.08 -0.33
N THR A 271 13.66 -13.96 -1.23
CA THR A 271 13.41 -12.74 -2.01
C THR A 271 13.03 -11.57 -1.12
N ALA A 272 12.27 -11.79 -0.04
CA ALA A 272 11.96 -10.74 0.95
C ALA A 272 13.23 -10.25 1.67
N LEU A 273 14.12 -11.18 2.07
CA LEU A 273 15.41 -10.84 2.67
C LEU A 273 16.31 -10.07 1.69
N VAL A 274 16.44 -10.55 0.45
CA VAL A 274 17.20 -9.87 -0.61
C VAL A 274 16.67 -8.46 -0.87
N ARG A 275 15.34 -8.28 -0.89
CA ARG A 275 14.71 -6.96 -1.03
C ARG A 275 15.09 -6.02 0.10
N ALA A 276 15.07 -6.49 1.34
CA ALA A 276 15.47 -5.70 2.51
C ALA A 276 16.94 -5.27 2.41
N LEU A 277 17.85 -6.19 2.04
CA LEU A 277 19.28 -5.91 1.84
C LEU A 277 19.54 -4.92 0.71
N CYS A 278 18.80 -5.04 -0.40
CA CYS A 278 18.89 -4.14 -1.55
C CYS A 278 18.48 -2.70 -1.23
N LEU A 279 17.43 -2.51 -0.41
CA LEU A 279 17.03 -1.17 0.03
C LEU A 279 18.16 -0.48 0.77
N GLN A 280 18.87 -1.20 1.63
CA GLN A 280 19.87 -0.64 2.52
C GLN A 280 21.27 -0.54 1.88
N GLY A 281 21.41 -0.92 0.61
CA GLY A 281 22.67 -0.81 -0.13
C GLY A 281 23.70 -1.89 0.10
N ASN A 282 23.32 -2.95 0.81
CA ASN A 282 24.21 -4.08 1.05
C ASN A 282 24.04 -5.15 -0.04
N LEU A 283 24.46 -4.83 -1.26
CA LEU A 283 24.29 -5.71 -2.42
C LEU A 283 25.12 -6.99 -2.32
N GLU A 284 26.32 -6.96 -1.74
CA GLU A 284 27.16 -8.16 -1.63
C GLU A 284 26.55 -9.23 -0.71
N THR A 285 25.99 -8.85 0.45
CA THR A 285 25.29 -9.82 1.30
C THR A 285 24.02 -10.33 0.65
N ALA A 286 23.35 -9.52 -0.19
CA ALA A 286 22.24 -10.01 -1.01
C ALA A 286 22.70 -11.09 -2.00
N TRP A 287 23.90 -10.97 -2.57
CA TRP A 287 24.50 -12.01 -3.41
C TRP A 287 24.91 -13.26 -2.62
N ASP A 288 25.38 -13.13 -1.39
CA ASP A 288 25.62 -14.27 -0.51
C ASP A 288 24.34 -15.09 -0.28
N VAL A 289 23.21 -14.40 -0.05
CA VAL A 289 21.89 -15.04 0.06
C VAL A 289 21.50 -15.75 -1.24
N VAL A 290 21.74 -15.14 -2.41
CA VAL A 290 21.50 -15.79 -3.70
C VAL A 290 22.36 -17.05 -3.87
N GLY A 291 23.61 -17.02 -3.41
CA GLY A 291 24.47 -18.21 -3.36
C GLY A 291 23.90 -19.31 -2.46
N ILE A 292 23.26 -18.95 -1.35
CA ILE A 292 22.54 -19.89 -0.47
C ILE A 292 21.32 -20.50 -1.20
N ILE A 293 20.52 -19.69 -1.89
CA ILE A 293 19.37 -20.15 -2.70
C ILE A 293 19.81 -21.24 -3.69
N GLN A 294 20.90 -20.98 -4.42
CA GLN A 294 21.44 -21.95 -5.38
C GLN A 294 21.97 -23.23 -4.72
N ARG A 295 22.63 -23.13 -3.56
CA ARG A 295 23.09 -24.32 -2.80
C ARG A 295 21.93 -25.16 -2.28
N HIS A 296 20.78 -24.53 -1.99
CA HIS A 296 19.55 -25.23 -1.64
C HIS A 296 18.79 -25.81 -2.84
N ASN A 297 19.36 -25.73 -4.06
CA ASN A 297 18.72 -26.15 -5.31
C ASN A 297 17.35 -25.50 -5.55
N ILE A 298 17.21 -24.24 -5.12
CA ILE A 298 16.03 -23.42 -5.41
C ILE A 298 16.37 -22.59 -6.64
N ASP A 299 15.53 -22.63 -7.68
CA ASP A 299 15.72 -21.82 -8.88
C ASP A 299 15.33 -20.37 -8.62
N PRO A 300 16.25 -19.40 -8.86
CA PRO A 300 15.91 -17.98 -8.93
C PRO A 300 14.77 -17.72 -9.91
N ASP A 301 13.75 -17.00 -9.47
CA ASP A 301 12.66 -16.54 -10.32
C ASP A 301 12.89 -15.10 -10.82
N VAL A 302 11.99 -14.66 -11.69
CA VAL A 302 12.01 -13.30 -12.22
C VAL A 302 11.89 -12.27 -11.09
N VAL A 303 11.08 -12.53 -10.05
CA VAL A 303 10.86 -11.59 -8.95
C VAL A 303 12.15 -11.31 -8.18
N LEU A 304 12.95 -12.35 -7.91
CA LEU A 304 14.26 -12.21 -7.29
C LEU A 304 15.21 -11.40 -8.16
N LEU A 305 15.27 -11.70 -9.46
CA LEU A 305 16.16 -10.99 -10.40
C LEU A 305 15.75 -9.52 -10.57
N SER A 306 14.45 -9.22 -10.70
CA SER A 306 13.95 -7.84 -10.74
C SER A 306 14.27 -7.10 -9.44
N THR A 307 14.20 -7.76 -8.28
CA THR A 307 14.56 -7.16 -6.99
C THR A 307 16.03 -6.79 -6.93
N LEU A 308 16.93 -7.64 -7.43
CA LEU A 308 18.36 -7.37 -7.51
C LEU A 308 18.68 -6.21 -8.46
N ILE A 309 17.99 -6.12 -9.61
CA ILE A 309 18.14 -4.99 -10.55
C ILE A 309 17.70 -3.68 -9.89
N GLU A 310 16.56 -3.69 -9.18
CA GLU A 310 16.06 -2.51 -8.48
C GLU A 310 17.02 -2.07 -7.35
N GLY A 311 17.61 -3.04 -6.64
CA GLY A 311 18.70 -2.79 -5.69
C GLY A 311 19.91 -2.14 -6.37
N ALA A 312 20.40 -2.73 -7.46
CA ALA A 312 21.55 -2.19 -8.21
C ALA A 312 21.27 -0.78 -8.78
N LYS A 313 20.04 -0.50 -9.20
CA LYS A 313 19.63 0.83 -9.68
C LYS A 313 19.75 1.91 -8.60
N ARG A 314 19.37 1.59 -7.35
CA ARG A 314 19.37 2.56 -6.23
C ARG A 314 20.77 2.93 -5.78
N HIS A 315 21.72 2.01 -5.89
CA HIS A 315 23.11 2.21 -5.47
C HIS A 315 24.00 2.48 -6.69
N LEU A 316 24.12 3.76 -7.05
CA LEU A 316 24.89 4.26 -8.20
C LEU A 316 26.29 3.63 -8.29
N GLY A 317 26.58 2.96 -9.41
CA GLY A 317 27.89 2.32 -9.67
C GLY A 317 27.89 0.79 -9.68
N ALA A 318 26.75 0.16 -9.38
CA ALA A 318 26.52 -1.29 -9.26
C ALA A 318 26.48 -2.09 -10.60
N PHE A 319 27.25 -1.71 -11.62
CA PHE A 319 27.22 -2.40 -12.93
C PHE A 319 27.69 -3.86 -12.86
N GLU A 320 28.63 -4.15 -11.97
CA GLU A 320 29.09 -5.53 -11.72
C GLU A 320 27.94 -6.45 -11.28
N HIS A 321 26.96 -5.91 -10.54
CA HIS A 321 25.79 -6.68 -10.13
C HIS A 321 24.83 -6.94 -11.29
N ILE A 322 24.80 -6.06 -12.32
CA ILE A 322 23.98 -6.30 -13.53
C ILE A 322 24.56 -7.47 -14.32
N ASP A 323 25.88 -7.55 -14.46
CA ASP A 323 26.55 -8.67 -15.13
C ASP A 323 26.17 -10.00 -14.46
N ARG A 324 26.33 -10.08 -13.13
CA ARG A 324 25.93 -11.26 -12.34
C ARG A 324 24.44 -11.59 -12.49
N VAL A 325 23.55 -10.59 -12.54
CA VAL A 325 22.10 -10.81 -12.78
C VAL A 325 21.85 -11.38 -14.17
N THR A 326 22.52 -10.87 -15.22
CA THR A 326 22.34 -11.37 -16.59
C THR A 326 22.79 -12.82 -16.73
N GLU A 327 23.90 -13.20 -16.10
CA GLU A 327 24.36 -14.60 -16.07
C GLU A 327 23.32 -15.53 -15.42
N LEU A 328 22.74 -15.11 -14.29
CA LEU A 328 21.67 -15.88 -13.64
C LEU A 328 20.39 -15.96 -14.48
N ALA A 329 20.02 -14.87 -15.15
CA ALA A 329 18.85 -14.82 -16.01
C ALA A 329 18.96 -15.81 -17.18
N VAL A 330 20.14 -15.90 -17.81
CA VAL A 330 20.41 -16.91 -18.85
C VAL A 330 20.32 -18.33 -18.27
N LYS A 331 21.01 -18.57 -17.14
CA LYS A 331 21.08 -19.91 -16.53
C LYS A 331 19.72 -20.49 -16.16
N HIS A 332 18.84 -19.66 -15.60
CA HIS A 332 17.53 -20.10 -15.09
C HIS A 332 16.36 -19.74 -16.03
N LYS A 333 16.64 -19.15 -17.20
CA LYS A 333 15.63 -18.69 -18.17
C LYS A 333 14.56 -17.79 -17.55
N ALA A 334 14.97 -16.95 -16.62
CA ALA A 334 14.10 -16.08 -15.84
C ALA A 334 14.21 -14.63 -16.32
N PHE A 335 13.57 -14.33 -17.46
CA PHE A 335 13.54 -13.00 -18.04
C PHE A 335 12.15 -12.71 -18.65
N ASP A 336 11.53 -11.61 -18.22
CA ASP A 336 10.24 -11.15 -18.70
C ASP A 336 10.26 -9.64 -19.00
N ALA A 337 9.11 -9.04 -19.28
CA ALA A 337 9.05 -7.61 -19.57
C ALA A 337 9.51 -6.72 -18.38
N PRO A 338 9.07 -6.95 -17.13
CA PRO A 338 9.64 -6.31 -15.93
C PRO A 338 11.17 -6.39 -15.80
N PHE A 339 11.78 -7.55 -16.04
CA PHE A 339 13.24 -7.71 -16.03
C PHE A 339 13.90 -6.71 -16.98
N TRP A 340 13.44 -6.67 -18.24
CA TRP A 340 13.98 -5.76 -19.24
C TRP A 340 13.68 -4.29 -18.98
N ASN A 341 12.55 -3.97 -18.36
CA ASN A 341 12.25 -2.61 -17.91
C ASN A 341 13.30 -2.11 -16.91
N GLY A 342 13.68 -2.96 -15.96
CA GLY A 342 14.74 -2.65 -14.99
C GLY A 342 16.08 -2.38 -15.68
N ILE A 343 16.47 -3.24 -16.63
CA ILE A 343 17.69 -3.04 -17.42
C ILE A 343 17.65 -1.71 -18.21
N PHE A 344 16.55 -1.43 -18.91
CA PHE A 344 16.39 -0.20 -19.67
C PHE A 344 16.45 1.05 -18.79
N TRP A 345 15.85 0.99 -17.60
CA TRP A 345 15.95 2.07 -16.65
C TRP A 345 17.40 2.29 -16.19
N THR A 346 18.14 1.23 -15.92
CA THR A 346 19.54 1.33 -15.49
C THR A 346 20.44 1.91 -16.59
N ILE A 347 20.23 1.48 -17.84
CA ILE A 347 20.91 2.08 -19.01
C ILE A 347 20.57 3.56 -19.10
N PHE A 348 19.29 3.94 -19.03
CA PHE A 348 18.85 5.33 -19.11
C PHE A 348 19.42 6.20 -17.99
N GLY A 349 19.33 5.75 -16.73
CA GLY A 349 19.84 6.49 -15.57
C GLY A 349 21.36 6.68 -15.62
N SER A 350 22.12 5.68 -16.09
CA SER A 350 23.56 5.81 -16.29
C SER A 350 23.92 6.82 -17.37
N ALA A 351 23.15 6.83 -18.46
CA ALA A 351 23.28 7.79 -19.55
C ALA A 351 23.06 9.22 -19.05
N GLU A 352 22.02 9.40 -18.24
CA GLU A 352 21.63 10.69 -17.68
C GLU A 352 22.70 11.21 -16.71
N ALA A 353 23.19 10.37 -15.80
CA ALA A 353 24.27 10.72 -14.87
C ALA A 353 25.56 11.11 -15.62
N THR A 354 25.87 10.41 -16.71
CA THR A 354 27.03 10.72 -17.56
C THR A 354 26.82 12.03 -18.34
N ALA A 355 25.63 12.23 -18.92
CA ALA A 355 25.28 13.44 -19.64
C ALA A 355 25.31 14.67 -18.73
N ALA A 356 24.82 14.56 -17.49
CA ALA A 356 24.84 15.62 -16.49
C ALA A 356 26.26 16.10 -16.14
N ARG A 357 27.26 15.21 -16.23
CA ARG A 357 28.67 15.53 -15.96
C ARG A 357 29.40 16.20 -17.13
N ILE A 358 28.97 15.92 -18.36
CA ILE A 358 29.76 16.23 -19.57
C ILE A 358 29.08 17.30 -20.46
N THR A 359 27.75 17.37 -20.48
CA THR A 359 27.00 18.22 -21.41
C THR A 359 26.43 19.47 -20.73
N PRO A 360 26.43 20.64 -21.40
CA PRO A 360 25.75 21.83 -20.88
C PRO A 360 24.23 21.63 -20.91
N ILE A 361 23.49 22.40 -20.10
CA ILE A 361 22.02 22.39 -20.09
C ILE A 361 21.51 22.89 -21.45
N PRO A 362 20.58 22.19 -22.12
CA PRO A 362 19.91 20.94 -21.70
C PRO A 362 20.77 19.69 -21.92
N HIS A 363 20.82 18.82 -20.90
CA HIS A 363 21.56 17.56 -20.98
C HIS A 363 20.93 16.61 -22.01
N ILE A 364 21.68 16.32 -23.08
CA ILE A 364 21.27 15.34 -24.09
C ILE A 364 21.64 13.96 -23.57
N VAL A 365 20.66 13.05 -23.51
CA VAL A 365 20.84 11.69 -22.96
C VAL A 365 20.88 10.68 -24.11
N PRO A 366 22.07 10.17 -24.53
CA PRO A 366 22.19 9.28 -25.69
C PRO A 366 21.83 7.81 -25.39
N ALA A 367 20.76 7.56 -24.64
CA ALA A 367 20.33 6.21 -24.22
C ALA A 367 19.42 5.49 -25.24
N PHE A 368 18.67 6.26 -26.04
CA PHE A 368 17.60 5.69 -26.87
C PHE A 368 18.09 4.67 -27.90
N LYS A 369 19.18 4.94 -28.61
CA LYS A 369 19.70 4.05 -29.66
C LYS A 369 20.15 2.68 -29.10
N PRO A 370 20.97 2.61 -28.03
CA PRO A 370 21.30 1.33 -27.41
C PRO A 370 20.07 0.58 -26.88
N MET A 371 19.14 1.29 -26.25
CA MET A 371 17.91 0.68 -25.75
C MET A 371 17.04 0.14 -26.90
N LEU A 372 16.98 0.84 -28.04
CA LEU A 372 16.21 0.43 -29.21
C LEU A 372 16.77 -0.84 -29.85
N TYR A 373 18.10 -0.98 -29.90
CA TYR A 373 18.75 -2.21 -30.38
C TYR A 373 18.27 -3.43 -29.60
N PHE A 374 18.35 -3.40 -28.27
CA PHE A 374 17.85 -4.50 -27.43
C PHE A 374 16.34 -4.65 -27.56
N TYR A 375 15.58 -3.55 -27.51
CA TYR A 375 14.12 -3.57 -27.65
C TYR A 375 13.67 -4.28 -28.92
N SER A 376 14.35 -4.04 -30.05
CA SER A 376 14.04 -4.67 -31.35
C SER A 376 14.23 -6.18 -31.35
N LYS A 377 15.13 -6.71 -30.51
CA LYS A 377 15.36 -8.15 -30.36
C LYS A 377 14.32 -8.79 -29.44
N ILE A 378 13.98 -8.10 -28.35
CA ILE A 378 13.19 -8.66 -27.25
C ILE A 378 11.68 -8.48 -27.48
N PHE A 379 11.27 -7.32 -28.00
CA PHE A 379 9.88 -6.90 -28.10
C PHE A 379 9.44 -6.68 -29.55
N HIS A 380 8.11 -6.70 -29.76
CA HIS A 380 7.51 -6.22 -31.00
C HIS A 380 7.68 -4.70 -31.13
N ILE A 381 8.14 -4.24 -32.30
CA ILE A 381 8.42 -2.81 -32.56
C ILE A 381 7.13 -2.00 -32.76
N GLU A 382 6.07 -2.64 -33.27
CA GLU A 382 4.79 -2.00 -33.63
C GLU A 382 4.25 -1.10 -32.50
N PRO A 383 4.04 -1.55 -31.24
CA PRO A 383 3.46 -0.70 -30.20
C PRO A 383 4.26 0.57 -29.90
N LEU A 384 5.59 0.53 -30.01
CA LEU A 384 6.46 1.70 -29.80
C LEU A 384 6.43 2.67 -30.99
N GLN A 385 6.24 2.16 -32.21
CA GLN A 385 6.14 2.98 -33.41
C GLN A 385 4.94 3.94 -33.38
N HIS A 386 3.85 3.59 -32.68
CA HIS A 386 2.70 4.47 -32.48
C HIS A 386 3.01 5.71 -31.62
N LEU A 387 4.07 5.67 -30.81
CA LEU A 387 4.48 6.76 -29.91
C LEU A 387 5.62 7.61 -30.48
N ILE A 388 6.36 7.10 -31.47
CA ILE A 388 7.58 7.75 -32.00
C ILE A 388 7.41 8.05 -33.50
N PRO A 389 7.65 9.30 -33.95
CA PRO A 389 7.43 9.71 -35.34
C PRO A 389 8.49 9.17 -36.33
N VAL A 390 9.62 8.65 -35.84
CA VAL A 390 10.74 8.15 -36.66
C VAL A 390 10.52 6.67 -36.99
N ASN A 391 10.91 6.24 -38.19
CA ASN A 391 10.90 4.81 -38.55
C ASN A 391 11.90 4.03 -37.66
N LEU A 392 11.36 3.24 -36.74
CA LEU A 392 12.15 2.51 -35.76
C LEU A 392 12.85 1.29 -36.33
N ALA A 393 12.32 0.70 -37.41
CA ALA A 393 12.93 -0.47 -38.04
C ALA A 393 14.30 -0.12 -38.67
N ASP A 394 14.33 0.94 -39.49
CA ASP A 394 15.55 1.43 -40.12
C ASP A 394 16.58 1.92 -39.08
N LEU A 395 16.08 2.54 -38.01
CA LEU A 395 16.93 3.03 -36.93
C LEU A 395 17.54 1.86 -36.12
N ALA A 396 16.79 0.78 -35.88
CA ALA A 396 17.29 -0.38 -35.15
C ALA A 396 18.37 -1.14 -35.93
N GLU A 397 18.22 -1.31 -37.25
CA GLU A 397 19.22 -1.97 -38.11
C GLU A 397 20.56 -1.23 -38.16
N SER A 398 20.50 0.10 -38.11
CA SER A 398 21.69 0.96 -38.10
C SER A 398 22.38 1.07 -36.73
N CYS A 399 21.78 0.52 -35.67
CA CYS A 399 22.30 0.60 -34.29
C CYS A 399 23.31 -0.51 -33.91
N ARG A 400 24.03 -1.12 -34.87
CA ARG A 400 25.17 -2.02 -34.56
C ARG A 400 26.30 -1.25 -33.87
N PRO A 401 26.99 -1.83 -32.86
CA PRO A 401 27.83 -1.06 -31.95
C PRO A 401 29.23 -0.76 -32.53
N GLU A 402 29.34 0.30 -33.31
CA GLU A 402 30.50 1.20 -33.17
C GLU A 402 30.10 2.27 -32.16
N MET A 403 29.94 1.84 -30.90
CA MET A 403 29.50 2.72 -29.84
C MET A 403 30.63 3.68 -29.48
N SER A 404 30.30 4.98 -29.43
CA SER A 404 31.17 6.08 -28.99
C SER A 404 32.00 5.70 -27.76
N GLU A 405 33.27 6.14 -27.70
CA GLU A 405 34.20 5.96 -26.56
C GLU A 405 33.57 6.37 -25.20
N GLN A 406 32.54 7.20 -25.21
CA GLN A 406 31.79 7.65 -24.04
C GLN A 406 31.08 6.52 -23.27
N TRP A 407 30.92 5.32 -23.87
CA TRP A 407 30.13 4.21 -23.33
C TRP A 407 30.98 2.96 -23.00
N GLN A 408 32.29 3.11 -22.81
CA GLN A 408 33.20 1.99 -22.51
C GLN A 408 32.85 1.19 -21.24
N MET A 409 32.14 1.78 -20.25
CA MET A 409 31.71 1.05 -19.05
C MET A 409 30.52 0.11 -19.32
N THR A 410 29.62 0.49 -20.24
CA THR A 410 28.46 -0.33 -20.62
C THR A 410 28.80 -1.46 -21.58
N SER A 411 29.90 -1.39 -22.32
CA SER A 411 30.27 -2.42 -23.30
C SER A 411 30.49 -3.81 -22.68
N ARG A 412 30.87 -3.88 -21.39
CA ARG A 412 31.02 -5.14 -20.64
C ARG A 412 29.69 -5.86 -20.42
N ILE A 413 28.64 -5.10 -20.12
CA ILE A 413 27.30 -5.61 -19.81
C ILE A 413 26.55 -6.04 -21.07
N PHE A 414 26.88 -5.44 -22.22
CA PHE A 414 26.19 -5.69 -23.48
C PHE A 414 26.36 -7.14 -23.95
N ALA A 415 27.50 -7.78 -23.67
CA ALA A 415 27.69 -9.19 -24.00
C ALA A 415 26.73 -10.10 -23.21
N GLY A 416 26.58 -9.85 -21.91
CA GLY A 416 25.60 -10.56 -21.07
C GLY A 416 24.16 -10.31 -21.51
N LEU A 417 23.82 -9.06 -21.84
CA LEU A 417 22.49 -8.70 -22.34
C LEU A 417 22.20 -9.29 -23.72
N ASP A 418 23.17 -9.35 -24.63
CA ASP A 418 23.01 -10.01 -25.92
C ASP A 418 22.81 -11.52 -25.76
N ALA A 419 23.46 -12.15 -24.78
CA ALA A 419 23.23 -13.54 -24.44
C ALA A 419 21.80 -13.77 -23.91
N VAL A 420 21.30 -12.92 -23.01
CA VAL A 420 19.90 -13.00 -22.53
C VAL A 420 18.92 -12.76 -23.68
N ALA A 421 19.18 -11.76 -24.53
CA ALA A 421 18.32 -11.45 -25.67
C ALA A 421 18.30 -12.58 -26.71
N ALA A 422 19.39 -13.34 -26.86
CA ALA A 422 19.45 -14.50 -27.76
C ALA A 422 18.60 -15.68 -27.28
N GLU A 423 18.39 -15.82 -25.97
CA GLU A 423 17.50 -16.85 -25.40
C GLU A 423 16.01 -16.52 -25.58
N VAL A 424 15.66 -15.29 -25.98
CA VAL A 424 14.29 -14.87 -26.28
C VAL A 424 13.88 -15.42 -27.64
N THR A 425 13.21 -16.58 -27.63
CA THR A 425 12.74 -17.26 -28.86
C THR A 425 11.45 -16.66 -29.43
N GLU A 426 10.52 -16.26 -28.56
CA GLU A 426 9.29 -15.53 -28.91
C GLU A 426 9.37 -14.10 -28.39
N LYS A 427 9.05 -13.13 -29.25
CA LYS A 427 9.07 -11.72 -28.86
C LYS A 427 8.03 -11.45 -27.77
N LEU A 428 8.48 -10.78 -26.72
CA LEU A 428 7.63 -10.39 -25.60
C LEU A 428 6.72 -9.23 -26.00
N HIS A 429 5.58 -9.12 -25.32
CA HIS A 429 4.69 -7.97 -25.45
C HIS A 429 5.17 -6.84 -24.52
N PRO A 430 5.41 -5.63 -25.03
CA PRO A 430 5.85 -4.52 -24.21
C PRO A 430 4.75 -4.08 -23.25
N THR A 431 5.11 -3.83 -21.99
CA THR A 431 4.19 -3.25 -21.00
C THR A 431 4.05 -1.73 -21.20
N GLY A 432 3.03 -1.12 -20.59
CA GLY A 432 2.91 0.35 -20.56
C GLY A 432 4.17 1.02 -19.96
N ALA A 433 4.77 0.41 -18.95
CA ALA A 433 6.05 0.87 -18.41
C ALA A 433 7.19 0.77 -19.44
N THR A 434 7.30 -0.33 -20.19
CA THR A 434 8.32 -0.51 -21.25
C THR A 434 8.23 0.60 -22.30
N LEU A 435 7.01 0.87 -22.79
CA LEU A 435 6.76 1.93 -23.77
C LEU A 435 7.07 3.32 -23.22
N GLY A 436 6.71 3.57 -21.95
CA GLY A 436 7.00 4.83 -21.28
C GLY A 436 8.50 5.10 -21.13
N ILE A 437 9.28 4.09 -20.73
CA ILE A 437 10.74 4.18 -20.59
C ILE A 437 11.39 4.46 -21.95
N MET A 438 10.99 3.74 -22.99
CA MET A 438 11.52 3.94 -24.35
C MET A 438 11.17 5.32 -24.91
N TYR A 439 9.93 5.78 -24.71
CA TYR A 439 9.49 7.11 -25.12
C TYR A 439 10.26 8.22 -24.38
N MET A 440 10.46 8.06 -23.06
CA MET A 440 11.26 8.99 -22.27
C MET A 440 12.69 9.08 -22.79
N ALA A 441 13.33 7.94 -23.04
CA ALA A 441 14.66 7.87 -23.62
C ALA A 441 14.73 8.56 -24.98
N TYR A 442 13.71 8.37 -25.84
CA TYR A 442 13.62 9.06 -27.13
C TYR A 442 13.59 10.58 -26.98
N VAL A 443 12.61 11.12 -26.22
CA VAL A 443 12.43 12.57 -26.06
C VAL A 443 13.67 13.23 -25.45
N ARG A 444 14.30 12.58 -24.46
CA ARG A 444 15.52 13.06 -23.78
C ARG A 444 16.78 12.95 -24.63
N SER A 445 16.74 12.18 -25.73
CA SER A 445 17.84 12.10 -26.70
C SER A 445 17.76 13.18 -27.79
N LEU A 446 16.67 13.96 -27.85
CA LEU A 446 16.49 15.03 -28.82
C LEU A 446 17.30 16.26 -28.42
N SER A 447 18.17 16.73 -29.32
CA SER A 447 19.08 17.85 -29.07
C SER A 447 18.48 19.23 -29.35
N GLN A 448 17.43 19.31 -30.15
CA GLN A 448 16.81 20.57 -30.57
C GLN A 448 15.37 20.68 -30.05
N ALA A 449 15.00 21.87 -29.56
CA ALA A 449 13.63 22.17 -29.13
C ALA A 449 12.60 21.96 -30.26
N SER A 450 12.98 22.22 -31.52
CA SER A 450 12.16 21.96 -32.72
C SER A 450 11.78 20.48 -32.85
N SER A 451 12.72 19.57 -32.57
CA SER A 451 12.47 18.12 -32.59
C SER A 451 11.51 17.70 -31.48
N VAL A 452 11.65 18.29 -30.28
CA VAL A 452 10.74 18.01 -29.16
C VAL A 452 9.32 18.52 -29.46
N LEU A 453 9.18 19.70 -30.08
CA LEU A 453 7.89 20.23 -30.54
C LEU A 453 7.28 19.38 -31.67
N SER A 454 8.12 18.82 -32.55
CA SER A 454 7.68 17.86 -33.57
C SER A 454 7.12 16.59 -32.94
N ALA A 455 7.79 16.05 -31.92
CA ALA A 455 7.30 14.90 -31.15
C ALA A 455 5.95 15.20 -30.47
N TYR A 456 5.79 16.38 -29.86
CA TYR A 456 4.49 16.82 -29.34
C TYR A 456 3.41 16.90 -30.42
N SER A 457 3.73 17.50 -31.57
CA SER A 457 2.80 17.66 -32.68
C SER A 457 2.32 16.30 -33.21
N PHE A 458 3.22 15.32 -33.28
CA PHE A 458 2.90 13.94 -33.61
C PHE A 458 1.93 13.32 -32.59
N ILE A 459 2.26 13.34 -31.29
CA ILE A 459 1.38 12.81 -30.23
C ILE A 459 0.02 13.49 -30.27
N ARG A 460 -0.02 14.81 -30.44
CA ARG A 460 -1.27 15.57 -30.57
C ARG A 460 -2.11 15.09 -31.76
N GLN A 461 -1.50 14.79 -32.90
CA GLN A 461 -2.20 14.28 -34.07
C GLN A 461 -2.72 12.85 -33.85
N VAL A 462 -1.91 11.98 -33.22
CA VAL A 462 -2.26 10.59 -32.94
C VAL A 462 -3.41 10.50 -31.92
N VAL A 463 -3.40 11.33 -30.88
CA VAL A 463 -4.50 11.45 -29.91
C VAL A 463 -5.78 11.96 -30.58
N ARG A 464 -5.69 12.96 -31.46
CA ARG A 464 -6.85 13.44 -32.24
C ARG A 464 -7.46 12.37 -33.15
N LYS A 465 -6.62 11.48 -33.70
CA LYS A 465 -7.07 10.33 -34.50
C LYS A 465 -7.66 9.20 -33.65
N GLY A 466 -7.44 9.21 -32.34
CA GLY A 466 -7.95 8.19 -31.42
C GLY A 466 -7.23 6.84 -31.58
N ASP A 467 -5.92 6.86 -31.82
CA ASP A 467 -5.13 5.62 -31.95
C ASP A 467 -5.29 4.73 -30.71
N PRO A 468 -5.69 3.45 -30.88
CA PRO A 468 -6.07 2.59 -29.76
C PRO A 468 -4.90 2.29 -28.80
N VAL A 469 -3.66 2.25 -29.30
CA VAL A 469 -2.46 1.98 -28.48
C VAL A 469 -2.17 3.19 -27.61
N VAL A 470 -2.16 4.38 -28.21
CA VAL A 470 -1.89 5.64 -27.49
C VAL A 470 -3.01 5.99 -26.51
N MET A 471 -4.27 5.74 -26.88
CA MET A 471 -5.40 5.97 -25.97
C MET A 471 -5.34 5.03 -24.75
N ARG A 472 -5.03 3.75 -24.94
CA ARG A 472 -4.84 2.80 -23.83
C ARG A 472 -3.66 3.20 -22.94
N PHE A 473 -2.58 3.71 -23.53
CA PHE A 473 -1.44 4.23 -22.78
C PHE A 473 -1.83 5.46 -21.93
N ILE A 474 -2.60 6.39 -22.49
CA ILE A 474 -3.08 7.59 -21.76
C ILE A 474 -4.08 7.20 -20.65
N GLU A 475 -4.91 6.19 -20.86
CA GLU A 475 -5.80 5.68 -19.80
C GLU A 475 -5.01 5.11 -18.61
N ASP A 476 -3.91 4.40 -18.87
CA ASP A 476 -3.06 3.77 -17.86
C ASP A 476 -2.12 4.78 -17.18
N LYS A 477 -1.37 5.55 -17.98
CA LYS A 477 -0.28 6.44 -17.52
C LYS A 477 -0.64 7.93 -17.48
N LYS A 478 -1.91 8.28 -17.74
CA LYS A 478 -2.47 9.64 -17.62
C LYS A 478 -1.63 10.69 -18.36
N THR A 479 -0.96 11.58 -17.62
CA THR A 479 -0.25 12.76 -18.14
C THR A 479 1.19 12.49 -18.57
N PHE A 480 1.69 11.27 -18.38
CA PHE A 480 3.12 10.92 -18.55
C PHE A 480 3.74 11.39 -19.87
N LEU A 481 3.08 11.17 -21.02
CA LEU A 481 3.61 11.57 -22.33
C LEU A 481 3.84 13.09 -22.43
N TYR A 482 2.95 13.87 -21.83
CA TYR A 482 3.01 15.33 -21.79
C TYR A 482 4.05 15.80 -20.79
N ASP A 483 4.11 15.18 -19.61
CA ASP A 483 5.05 15.53 -18.55
C ASP A 483 6.51 15.39 -19.01
N VAL A 484 6.83 14.32 -19.74
CA VAL A 484 8.16 14.10 -20.34
C VAL A 484 8.52 15.19 -21.35
N ILE A 485 7.58 15.57 -22.23
CA ILE A 485 7.79 16.64 -23.22
C ILE A 485 7.97 17.98 -22.52
N ILE A 486 7.08 18.32 -21.59
CA ILE A 486 7.09 19.58 -20.83
C ILE A 486 8.41 19.71 -20.07
N LYS A 487 8.85 18.66 -19.35
CA LYS A 487 10.13 18.65 -18.64
C LYS A 487 11.31 18.90 -19.58
N THR A 488 11.32 18.24 -20.74
CA THR A 488 12.40 18.38 -21.73
C THR A 488 12.40 19.76 -22.40
N LEU A 489 11.24 20.30 -22.74
CA LEU A 489 11.11 21.65 -23.31
C LEU A 489 11.51 22.71 -22.29
N SER A 490 11.08 22.60 -21.04
CA SER A 490 11.41 23.57 -19.98
C SER A 490 12.90 23.64 -19.67
N ALA A 491 13.67 22.57 -19.96
CA ALA A 491 15.12 22.58 -19.85
C ALA A 491 15.82 23.35 -21.00
N HIS A 492 15.12 23.65 -22.11
CA HIS A 492 15.65 24.46 -23.20
C HIS A 492 15.42 25.96 -22.93
N PRO A 493 16.46 26.81 -22.99
CA PRO A 493 16.31 28.25 -22.81
C PRO A 493 15.25 28.86 -23.74
N GLY A 494 14.33 29.65 -23.19
CA GLY A 494 13.29 30.36 -23.95
C GLY A 494 12.05 29.52 -24.37
N MET A 495 11.98 28.24 -24.02
CA MET A 495 10.87 27.35 -24.42
C MET A 495 9.74 27.23 -23.38
N LEU A 496 9.82 27.94 -22.26
CA LEU A 496 8.81 27.90 -21.19
C LEU A 496 7.39 28.21 -21.70
N ARG A 497 7.26 29.19 -22.61
CA ARG A 497 5.95 29.54 -23.19
C ARG A 497 5.35 28.39 -24.00
N ALA A 498 6.17 27.68 -24.78
CA ALA A 498 5.72 26.53 -25.56
C ALA A 498 5.29 25.37 -24.65
N ALA A 499 6.00 25.16 -23.54
CA ALA A 499 5.62 24.18 -22.52
C ALA A 499 4.25 24.52 -21.88
N LEU A 500 3.99 25.80 -21.60
CA LEU A 500 2.70 26.28 -21.08
C LEU A 500 1.57 26.18 -22.10
N ASP A 501 1.85 26.39 -23.39
CA ASP A 501 0.87 26.23 -24.46
C ASP A 501 0.38 24.77 -24.54
N ILE A 502 1.24 23.79 -24.26
CA ILE A 502 0.87 22.37 -24.17
C ILE A 502 -0.12 22.14 -23.02
N VAL A 503 0.15 22.68 -21.82
CA VAL A 503 -0.79 22.60 -20.69
C VAL A 503 -2.12 23.28 -21.03
N GLY A 504 -2.06 24.42 -21.72
CA GLY A 504 -3.24 25.11 -22.22
C GLY A 504 -4.06 24.28 -23.21
N ASP A 505 -3.40 23.56 -24.12
CA ASP A 505 -4.05 22.64 -25.06
C ASP A 505 -4.73 21.46 -24.32
N MET A 506 -4.09 20.89 -23.29
CA MET A 506 -4.66 19.83 -22.46
C MET A 506 -5.92 20.31 -21.72
N LEU A 507 -5.92 21.54 -21.21
CA LEU A 507 -7.08 22.13 -20.55
C LEU A 507 -8.23 22.38 -21.52
N LYS A 508 -7.98 23.02 -22.67
CA LYS A 508 -9.02 23.33 -23.67
C LYS A 508 -9.78 22.08 -24.09
N ALA A 509 -9.07 20.99 -24.35
CA ALA A 509 -9.66 19.70 -24.73
C ALA A 509 -10.62 19.11 -23.68
N ASN A 510 -10.48 19.48 -22.40
CA ASN A 510 -11.35 19.05 -21.32
C ASN A 510 -12.51 20.04 -21.02
N PHE A 511 -12.38 21.31 -21.44
CA PHE A 511 -13.42 22.33 -21.26
C PHE A 511 -14.42 22.40 -22.42
N ASP A 512 -13.98 22.14 -23.65
CA ASP A 512 -14.84 22.17 -24.84
C ASP A 512 -15.95 21.09 -24.78
N ASP A 513 -15.73 19.99 -24.07
CA ASP A 513 -16.72 18.91 -23.84
C ASP A 513 -17.89 19.33 -22.93
N LYS A 514 -17.73 20.37 -22.10
CA LYS A 514 -18.82 20.88 -21.22
C LYS A 514 -19.72 21.90 -21.92
N ALA A 515 -19.38 22.34 -23.13
CA ALA A 515 -20.06 23.44 -23.82
C ALA A 515 -21.11 22.99 -24.86
N GLN A 516 -21.30 21.69 -25.09
CA GLN A 516 -22.42 21.20 -25.91
C GLN A 516 -23.67 21.01 -25.04
N PRO A 517 -24.76 21.78 -25.24
CA PRO A 517 -26.01 21.55 -24.54
C PRO A 517 -26.58 20.21 -25.00
N THR A 518 -26.77 19.31 -24.05
CA THR A 518 -27.55 18.09 -24.21
C THR A 518 -28.97 18.46 -24.60
N VAL A 519 -29.31 18.31 -25.88
CA VAL A 519 -30.71 18.25 -26.32
C VAL A 519 -31.29 16.97 -25.70
N HIS A 520 -32.04 17.14 -24.62
CA HIS A 520 -32.91 16.10 -24.09
C HIS A 520 -33.90 15.70 -25.19
N THR A 521 -33.74 14.49 -25.71
CA THR A 521 -34.84 13.74 -26.30
C THR A 521 -34.98 12.49 -25.46
N ASP A 522 -36.09 12.43 -24.73
CA ASP A 522 -36.55 11.25 -24.02
C ASP A 522 -36.81 10.15 -25.05
N ASP A 523 -36.07 9.04 -24.98
CA ASP A 523 -36.56 7.74 -25.42
C ASP A 523 -35.76 6.61 -24.74
N VAL A 524 -36.48 5.87 -23.89
CA VAL A 524 -35.96 4.75 -23.10
C VAL A 524 -36.07 3.48 -23.93
N ALA A 525 -34.97 3.07 -24.56
CA ALA A 525 -34.71 1.68 -24.88
C ALA A 525 -33.19 1.45 -24.97
N GLY A 526 -32.70 0.51 -24.18
CA GLY A 526 -31.27 0.34 -23.88
C GLY A 526 -30.38 0.08 -25.08
N HIS A 527 -29.32 0.87 -25.18
CA HIS A 527 -27.97 0.45 -25.58
C HIS A 527 -26.97 1.41 -24.93
N GLY A 528 -25.96 0.87 -24.25
CA GLY A 528 -24.91 1.65 -23.59
C GLY A 528 -24.14 2.52 -24.57
N LEU A 529 -24.44 3.82 -24.59
CA LEU A 529 -23.74 4.81 -25.40
C LEU A 529 -22.46 5.25 -24.67
N ARG A 530 -21.32 4.76 -25.17
CA ARG A 530 -19.96 5.26 -24.87
C ARG A 530 -19.92 6.79 -24.99
N ARG A 531 -19.65 7.48 -23.88
CA ARG A 531 -19.27 8.90 -23.87
C ARG A 531 -17.98 9.08 -24.67
N LYS A 532 -17.98 9.93 -25.71
CA LYS A 532 -16.74 10.48 -26.29
C LYS A 532 -16.12 11.40 -25.24
N LYS A 533 -15.05 10.95 -24.58
CA LYS A 533 -14.18 11.80 -23.76
C LYS A 533 -13.22 12.54 -24.69
N GLY A 534 -13.00 13.83 -24.49
CA GLY A 534 -11.85 14.55 -25.04
C GLY A 534 -10.58 13.73 -24.83
N GLY A 535 -9.85 13.44 -25.90
CA GLY A 535 -8.78 12.44 -25.89
C GLY A 535 -7.53 12.84 -25.08
N HIS A 536 -7.46 14.08 -24.59
CA HIS A 536 -6.34 14.59 -23.81
C HIS A 536 -6.61 14.46 -22.29
N PRO A 537 -5.65 13.94 -21.50
CA PRO A 537 -5.80 13.81 -20.06
C PRO A 537 -5.80 15.18 -19.36
N ILE A 538 -6.47 15.27 -18.22
CA ILE A 538 -6.44 16.46 -17.35
C ILE A 538 -5.02 16.60 -16.75
N PRO A 539 -4.40 17.79 -16.75
CA PRO A 539 -3.09 18.02 -16.12
C PRO A 539 -3.05 17.56 -14.65
N SER A 540 -1.99 16.84 -14.26
CA SER A 540 -1.80 16.32 -12.90
C SER A 540 -1.09 17.35 -12.00
N GLU A 541 -1.10 17.16 -10.68
CA GLU A 541 -0.29 18.00 -9.76
C GLU A 541 1.20 18.00 -10.15
N TYR A 542 1.71 16.89 -10.69
CA TYR A 542 3.07 16.78 -11.22
C TYR A 542 3.27 17.63 -12.47
N THR A 543 2.32 17.62 -13.43
CA THR A 543 2.34 18.47 -14.63
C THR A 543 2.48 19.95 -14.27
N TRP A 544 1.82 20.39 -13.19
CA TRP A 544 1.92 21.75 -12.68
C TRP A 544 3.26 22.05 -12.00
N ASN A 545 3.84 21.07 -11.29
CA ASN A 545 5.11 21.21 -10.57
C ASN A 545 6.36 21.15 -11.46
N ILE A 546 6.30 20.57 -12.66
CA ILE A 546 7.42 20.57 -13.62
C ILE A 546 7.73 21.99 -14.13
N SER A 547 6.76 22.90 -14.05
CA SER A 547 6.80 24.20 -14.73
C SER A 547 7.70 25.30 -14.12
N PRO A 548 8.39 25.15 -12.95
CA PRO A 548 9.36 26.16 -12.54
C PRO A 548 10.71 25.65 -11.97
N CYS A 549 11.16 24.41 -12.23
CA CYS A 549 12.47 23.95 -11.71
C CYS A 549 13.68 24.14 -12.64
N GLY A 550 13.50 24.56 -13.90
CA GLY A 550 14.56 24.50 -14.92
C GLY A 550 15.20 25.82 -15.37
N ALA A 551 14.71 26.98 -14.94
CA ALA A 551 15.28 28.28 -15.33
C ALA A 551 15.17 29.26 -14.18
N ASP A 552 16.20 30.09 -14.02
CA ASP A 552 16.25 31.18 -13.05
C ASP A 552 14.89 31.88 -12.89
N VAL A 553 14.35 31.84 -11.67
CA VAL A 553 13.11 32.51 -11.25
C VAL A 553 13.20 34.04 -11.45
N HIS A 554 14.36 34.56 -11.85
CA HIS A 554 14.60 35.97 -12.13
C HIS A 554 13.99 36.49 -13.45
N GLU A 555 13.49 35.65 -14.36
CA GLU A 555 12.87 36.11 -15.62
C GLU A 555 11.40 35.68 -15.81
N MET A 556 10.68 35.30 -14.75
CA MET A 556 9.22 35.25 -14.85
C MET A 556 8.65 36.68 -14.88
N ASN A 557 8.52 37.24 -16.07
CA ASN A 557 7.87 38.54 -16.27
C ASN A 557 6.48 38.54 -15.60
N GLU A 558 6.15 39.63 -14.90
CA GLU A 558 4.89 39.82 -14.14
C GLU A 558 3.63 39.53 -14.98
N TYR A 559 3.74 39.69 -16.31
CA TYR A 559 2.70 39.39 -17.28
C TYR A 559 2.36 37.90 -17.38
N THR A 560 3.37 37.03 -17.30
CA THR A 560 3.25 35.56 -17.34
C THR A 560 2.59 35.04 -16.07
N MET A 561 2.95 35.61 -14.91
CA MET A 561 2.27 35.36 -13.62
C MET A 561 0.80 35.80 -13.64
N ARG A 562 0.50 36.96 -14.23
CA ARG A 562 -0.89 37.45 -14.38
C ARG A 562 -1.72 36.64 -15.36
N ALA A 563 -1.12 36.08 -16.41
CA ALA A 563 -1.77 35.15 -17.33
C ALA A 563 -2.08 33.80 -16.64
N PHE A 564 -1.13 33.30 -15.84
CA PHE A 564 -1.32 32.13 -14.96
C PHE A 564 -2.47 32.35 -13.96
N ALA A 565 -2.49 33.50 -13.29
CA ALA A 565 -3.54 33.85 -12.35
C ALA A 565 -4.92 33.99 -13.00
N LYS A 566 -4.98 34.43 -14.27
CA LYS A 566 -6.25 34.50 -15.01
C LYS A 566 -6.77 33.12 -15.44
N LEU A 567 -5.90 32.18 -15.79
CA LEU A 567 -6.27 30.80 -16.14
C LEU A 567 -6.65 29.97 -14.90
N ALA A 568 -5.92 30.11 -13.80
CA ALA A 568 -6.16 29.37 -12.55
C ALA A 568 -7.35 29.90 -11.71
N ARG A 569 -7.84 31.12 -11.98
CA ARG A 569 -9.04 31.71 -11.32
C ARG A 569 -10.35 30.98 -11.62
N LYS A 570 -10.42 30.12 -12.64
CA LYS A 570 -11.67 29.42 -13.01
C LYS A 570 -12.00 28.19 -12.15
N ASP A 571 -11.03 27.58 -11.44
CA ASP A 571 -11.23 26.30 -10.72
C ASP A 571 -10.64 26.25 -9.29
N GLY A 572 -10.27 27.38 -8.67
CA GLY A 572 -9.70 27.36 -7.31
C GLY A 572 -8.31 26.69 -7.20
N ALA A 573 -7.69 26.32 -8.32
CA ALA A 573 -6.35 25.74 -8.39
C ALA A 573 -5.25 26.70 -7.91
N LEU A 574 -5.51 28.00 -7.92
CA LEU A 574 -4.58 29.05 -7.52
C LEU A 574 -4.15 28.90 -6.04
N GLN A 575 -5.07 28.51 -5.17
CA GLN A 575 -4.78 28.27 -3.74
C GLN A 575 -3.92 27.01 -3.54
N LYS A 576 -4.14 25.96 -4.32
CA LYS A 576 -3.33 24.73 -4.29
C LYS A 576 -1.93 24.94 -4.87
N ILE A 577 -1.81 25.77 -5.91
CA ILE A 577 -0.54 26.16 -6.52
C ILE A 577 0.26 27.04 -5.55
N GLU A 578 -0.37 28.02 -4.90
CA GLU A 578 0.27 28.84 -3.85
C GLU A 578 0.72 28.00 -2.65
N GLU A 579 -0.09 27.02 -2.21
CA GLU A 579 0.31 26.08 -1.15
C GLU A 579 1.44 25.13 -1.58
N ALA A 580 1.46 24.67 -2.83
CA ALA A 580 2.51 23.79 -3.36
C ALA A 580 3.83 24.54 -3.54
N ILE A 581 3.79 25.79 -4.03
CA ILE A 581 4.95 26.69 -4.11
C ILE A 581 5.49 26.96 -2.70
N GLY A 582 4.62 27.29 -1.74
CA GLY A 582 5.00 27.50 -0.34
C GLY A 582 5.62 26.26 0.32
N ARG A 583 5.08 25.06 0.04
CA ARG A 583 5.65 23.78 0.51
C ARG A 583 7.03 23.48 -0.11
N ASN A 584 7.22 23.79 -1.40
CA ASN A 584 8.50 23.59 -2.08
C ASN A 584 9.58 24.59 -1.65
N GLN A 585 9.21 25.84 -1.36
CA GLN A 585 10.13 26.83 -0.77
C GLN A 585 10.61 26.38 0.60
N LYS A 586 9.68 25.90 1.45
CA LYS A 586 10.01 25.36 2.77
C LYS A 586 10.90 24.10 2.71
N ARG A 587 10.64 23.19 1.76
CA ARG A 587 11.50 22.02 1.50
C ARG A 587 12.91 22.40 1.04
N ARG A 588 13.06 23.45 0.21
CA ARG A 588 14.36 23.95 -0.27
C ARG A 588 15.19 24.55 0.86
N ASP A 589 14.53 25.23 1.81
CA ASP A 589 15.20 25.87 2.95
C ASP A 589 15.57 24.86 4.04
N GLU A 590 14.80 23.78 4.21
CA GLU A 590 15.09 22.70 5.18
C GLU A 590 16.04 21.62 4.63
N PHE A 591 16.05 21.38 3.31
CA PHE A 591 16.91 20.39 2.65
C PHE A 591 17.49 20.96 1.34
N PRO A 592 18.76 21.42 1.30
CA PRO A 592 19.41 21.79 0.04
C PRO A 592 19.45 20.58 -0.90
N PRO A 593 19.40 20.77 -2.23
CA PRO A 593 19.20 19.68 -3.19
C PRO A 593 20.32 18.65 -3.08
N ARG A 594 20.01 17.50 -2.47
CA ARG A 594 20.75 16.26 -2.73
C ARG A 594 20.32 15.77 -4.12
N VAL A 595 21.29 15.29 -4.90
CA VAL A 595 21.19 14.86 -6.32
C VAL A 595 20.28 13.62 -6.55
N ASN A 596 19.33 13.35 -5.65
CA ASN A 596 18.39 12.22 -5.74
C ASN A 596 16.97 12.72 -6.05
N GLU A 597 16.75 13.24 -7.26
CA GLU A 597 15.39 13.46 -7.83
C GLU A 597 14.73 12.16 -8.33
N VAL A 598 15.15 10.99 -7.83
CA VAL A 598 14.74 9.67 -8.33
C VAL A 598 13.46 9.15 -7.64
N ALA A 599 13.06 9.72 -6.49
CA ALA A 599 11.94 9.20 -5.71
C ALA A 599 10.54 9.56 -6.25
N ASP A 600 10.37 10.70 -6.93
CA ASP A 600 9.04 11.20 -7.35
C ASP A 600 8.48 10.51 -8.61
N LEU A 601 9.20 9.53 -9.19
CA LEU A 601 8.79 8.79 -10.40
C LEU A 601 8.49 7.30 -10.14
N GLU A 602 8.74 6.78 -8.92
CA GLU A 602 8.40 5.39 -8.57
C GLU A 602 6.89 5.18 -8.31
N ASP A 603 6.14 6.27 -8.09
CA ASP A 603 4.68 6.25 -7.85
C ASP A 603 3.82 6.26 -9.15
N PHE A 604 4.41 6.11 -10.35
CA PHE A 604 3.72 6.19 -11.66
C PHE A 604 3.57 4.90 -12.47
#